data_AF-A0A7Y2JQH8-F1
#
_entry.id   AF-A0A7Y2JQH8-F1
#
_cell.length_a   1.000
_cell.length_b   1.000
_cell.length_c   1.000
_cell.angle_alpha   90.00
_cell.angle_beta   90.00
_cell.angle_gamma   90.00
#
_symmetry.space_group_name_H-M   'P 1'
#
loop_
_entity.id
_entity.type
_entity.pdbx_description
1 polymer ?
#
loop_
_entity_poly.entity_id
_entity_poly.type
_entity_poly.pdbx_seq_one_letter_code
_entity_poly.pdbx_strand_id
1 'polypeptide(L)'
;MESLSQDLPLKLMVLALTVVAGVAIGVPVYRRFLGLLRDHHAAAYQALGSPTIWNRSIVKSWKMQRFLYTKASRHLGDPRLDRLSAFLRVFNPVLVLIVLAQMMWWLL
;
A
#
# COMPACT_ATOMS: atom_id res chain seq x y z
N MET A 1 -14.47 25.70 22.97
CA MET A 1 -14.24 25.81 21.51
C MET A 1 -12.84 26.31 21.15
N GLU A 2 -12.12 27.02 22.02
CA GLU A 2 -10.76 27.52 21.72
C GLU A 2 -9.66 26.44 21.64
N SER A 3 -9.75 25.35 22.42
CA SER A 3 -8.72 24.28 22.41
C SER A 3 -8.65 23.53 21.07
N LEU A 4 -9.80 23.38 20.39
CA LEU A 4 -9.91 22.65 19.12
C LEU A 4 -9.21 23.37 17.95
N SER A 5 -9.10 24.71 18.05
CA SER A 5 -8.43 25.57 17.06
C SER A 5 -6.91 25.45 17.12
N GLN A 6 -6.33 25.32 18.33
CA GLN A 6 -4.89 25.36 18.53
C GLN A 6 -4.19 24.05 18.14
N ASP A 7 -4.85 22.90 18.30
CA ASP A 7 -4.26 21.58 18.00
C ASP A 7 -4.50 21.10 16.56
N LEU A 8 -5.44 21.73 15.85
CA LEU A 8 -5.77 21.41 14.46
C LEU A 8 -4.54 21.43 13.52
N PRO A 9 -3.67 22.46 13.51
CA PRO A 9 -2.51 22.47 12.63
C PRO A 9 -1.53 21.32 12.92
N LEU A 10 -1.33 20.98 14.20
CA LEU A 10 -0.47 19.87 14.59
C LEU A 10 -1.03 18.53 14.12
N LYS A 11 -2.33 18.27 14.35
CA LYS A 11 -3.00 17.03 13.91
C LYS A 11 -2.93 16.86 12.39
N LEU A 12 -3.16 17.93 11.62
CA LEU A 12 -3.04 17.93 10.16
C LEU A 12 -1.60 17.68 9.70
N MET A 13 -0.61 18.30 10.35
CA MET A 13 0.80 18.09 10.04
C MET A 13 1.22 16.64 10.26
N VAL A 14 0.82 16.03 11.38
CA VAL A 14 1.12 14.62 11.69
C VAL A 14 0.48 13.69 10.67
N LEU A 15 -0.78 13.92 10.31
CA LEU A 15 -1.46 13.15 9.26
C LEU A 15 -0.75 13.29 7.91
N ALA A 16 -0.41 14.52 7.50
CA ALA A 16 0.28 14.79 6.25
C ALA A 16 1.66 14.09 6.20
N LEU A 17 2.46 14.18 7.26
CA LEU A 17 3.75 13.48 7.35
C LEU A 17 3.60 11.97 7.25
N THR A 18 2.57 11.41 7.90
CA THR A 18 2.29 9.97 7.86
C THR A 18 1.93 9.52 6.44
N VAL A 19 1.07 10.26 5.75
CA VAL A 19 0.69 9.98 4.35
C VAL A 19 1.90 10.12 3.43
N VAL A 20 2.69 11.19 3.57
CA VAL A 20 3.89 11.43 2.76
C VAL A 20 4.92 10.32 2.96
N ALA A 21 5.20 9.92 4.21
CA ALA A 21 6.10 8.80 4.50
C ALA A 21 5.57 7.48 3.94
N GLY A 22 4.27 7.22 4.09
CA GLY A 22 3.60 6.06 3.53
C GLY A 22 3.73 5.98 2.01
N VAL A 23 3.55 7.10 1.31
CA VAL A 23 3.72 7.19 -0.15
C VAL A 23 5.18 7.04 -0.55
N ALA A 24 6.11 7.71 0.15
CA ALA A 24 7.54 7.68 -0.16
C ALA A 24 8.14 6.27 -0.04
N ILE A 25 7.63 5.46 0.89
CA ILE A 25 8.06 4.07 1.06
C ILE A 25 7.25 3.13 0.17
N GLY A 26 5.93 3.29 0.16
CA GLY A 26 5.00 2.39 -0.53
C GLY A 26 5.15 2.40 -2.05
N VAL A 27 5.26 3.59 -2.65
CA VAL A 27 5.30 3.73 -4.12
C VAL A 27 6.52 3.06 -4.75
N PRO A 28 7.77 3.27 -4.28
CA PRO A 28 8.93 2.58 -4.83
C PRO A 28 8.85 1.06 -4.71
N VAL A 29 8.34 0.56 -3.58
CA VAL A 29 8.17 -0.88 -3.36
C VAL A 29 7.13 -1.45 -4.32
N TYR A 30 5.99 -0.78 -4.48
CA TYR A 30 4.94 -1.18 -5.43
C TYR A 30 5.43 -1.15 -6.88
N ARG A 31 6.20 -0.11 -7.25
CA ARG A 31 6.85 -0.01 -8.57
C ARG A 31 7.76 -1.18 -8.84
N ARG A 32 8.61 -1.52 -7.87
CA ARG A 32 9.55 -2.63 -8.00
C ARG A 32 8.83 -3.96 -8.10
N PHE A 33 7.78 -4.16 -7.29
CA PHE A 33 6.95 -5.35 -7.34
C PHE A 33 6.26 -5.53 -8.71
N LEU A 34 5.64 -4.47 -9.22
CA LEU A 34 5.02 -4.46 -10.55
C LEU A 34 6.04 -4.67 -11.67
N GLY A 35 7.22 -4.05 -11.57
CA GLY A 35 8.31 -4.23 -12.52
C GLY A 35 8.74 -5.68 -12.60
N LEU A 36 9.00 -6.33 -11.46
CA LEU A 36 9.37 -7.76 -11.43
C LEU A 36 8.26 -8.67 -11.96
N LEU A 37 7.00 -8.39 -11.61
CA LEU A 37 5.85 -9.10 -12.16
C LEU A 37 5.80 -8.97 -13.68
N ARG A 38 5.99 -7.76 -14.22
CA ARG A 38 5.93 -7.50 -15.66
C ARG A 38 7.10 -8.14 -16.41
N ASP A 39 8.30 -8.00 -15.88
CA ASP A 39 9.55 -8.31 -16.58
C ASP A 39 9.92 -9.80 -16.45
N HIS A 40 9.50 -10.49 -15.39
CA HIS A 40 9.83 -11.91 -15.15
C HIS A 40 8.61 -12.84 -15.09
N HIS A 41 7.41 -12.31 -14.82
CA HIS A 41 6.20 -13.10 -14.64
C HIS A 41 5.03 -12.53 -15.45
N ALA A 42 5.28 -12.23 -16.73
CA ALA A 42 4.35 -11.50 -17.59
C ALA A 42 2.92 -12.08 -17.62
N ALA A 43 2.80 -13.42 -17.60
CA ALA A 43 1.50 -14.10 -17.54
C ALA A 43 0.72 -13.75 -16.26
N ALA A 44 1.38 -13.74 -15.10
CA ALA A 44 0.76 -13.34 -13.84
C ALA A 44 0.41 -11.84 -13.85
N TYR A 45 1.28 -10.99 -14.39
CA TYR A 45 1.00 -9.56 -14.53
C TYR A 45 -0.23 -9.27 -15.41
N GLN A 46 -0.36 -9.98 -16.53
CA GLN A 46 -1.53 -9.87 -17.42
C GLN A 46 -2.81 -10.41 -16.77
N ALA A 47 -2.73 -11.51 -16.02
CA ALA A 47 -3.88 -12.07 -15.29
C ALA A 47 -4.47 -11.09 -14.24
N LEU A 48 -3.61 -10.24 -13.68
CA LEU A 48 -4.01 -9.13 -12.79
C LEU A 48 -4.63 -7.94 -13.54
N GLY A 49 -4.65 -7.97 -14.86
CA GLY A 49 -5.17 -6.89 -15.72
C GLY A 49 -4.15 -5.75 -15.92
N SER A 50 -2.86 -6.06 -15.85
CA SER A 50 -1.75 -5.12 -16.02
C SER A 50 -1.87 -3.88 -15.11
N PRO A 51 -1.88 -4.07 -13.78
CA PRO A 51 -2.09 -2.99 -12.83
C PRO A 51 -0.96 -1.96 -12.85
N THR A 52 -1.31 -0.68 -12.72
CA THR A 52 -0.39 0.44 -12.52
C THR A 52 -0.51 1.00 -11.10
N ILE A 53 0.41 1.88 -10.68
CA ILE A 53 0.38 2.51 -9.35
C ILE A 53 -0.87 3.37 -9.17
N TRP A 54 -1.29 4.08 -10.22
CA TRP A 54 -2.41 5.03 -10.22
C TRP A 54 -3.66 4.44 -10.86
N ASN A 55 -3.89 3.15 -10.64
CA ASN A 55 -4.97 2.45 -11.28
C ASN A 55 -6.32 2.89 -10.69
N ARG A 56 -7.18 3.47 -11.53
CA ARG A 56 -8.53 3.89 -11.12
C ARG A 56 -9.54 2.73 -11.06
N SER A 57 -9.15 1.53 -11.50
CA SER A 57 -10.03 0.37 -11.52
C SER A 57 -10.01 -0.38 -10.19
N ILE A 58 -11.13 -0.31 -9.45
CA ILE A 58 -11.35 -1.05 -8.20
C ILE A 58 -11.12 -2.56 -8.39
N VAL A 59 -11.58 -3.12 -9.51
CA VAL A 59 -11.44 -4.56 -9.82
C VAL A 59 -9.97 -4.98 -9.89
N LYS A 60 -9.13 -4.17 -10.55
CA LYS A 60 -7.69 -4.47 -10.67
C LYS A 60 -6.99 -4.30 -9.31
N SER A 61 -7.35 -3.29 -8.53
CA SER A 61 -6.85 -3.09 -7.17
C SER A 61 -7.23 -4.27 -6.26
N TRP A 62 -8.45 -4.78 -6.39
CA TRP A 62 -8.91 -5.96 -5.66
C TRP A 62 -8.14 -7.23 -6.07
N LYS A 63 -7.97 -7.48 -7.37
CA LYS A 63 -7.15 -8.60 -7.86
C LYS A 63 -5.72 -8.54 -7.33
N MET A 64 -5.14 -7.34 -7.29
CA MET A 64 -3.80 -7.11 -6.76
C MET A 64 -3.72 -7.41 -5.25
N GLN A 65 -4.65 -6.87 -4.47
CA GLN A 65 -4.71 -7.17 -3.03
C GLN A 65 -4.89 -8.67 -2.80
N ARG A 66 -5.82 -9.31 -3.52
CA ARG A 66 -6.01 -10.77 -3.46
C ARG A 66 -4.71 -11.51 -3.77
N PHE A 67 -3.99 -11.14 -4.83
CA PHE A 67 -2.71 -11.75 -5.19
C PHE A 67 -1.66 -11.63 -4.07
N LEU A 68 -1.59 -10.47 -3.42
CA LEU A 68 -0.70 -10.26 -2.28
C LEU A 68 -1.07 -11.18 -1.11
N TYR A 69 -2.36 -11.30 -0.78
CA TYR A 69 -2.82 -12.08 0.38
C TYR A 69 -2.88 -13.60 0.14
N THR A 70 -3.06 -14.08 -1.10
CA THR A 70 -3.18 -15.53 -1.39
C THR A 70 -1.85 -16.26 -1.54
N LYS A 71 -0.70 -15.65 -1.16
CA LYS A 71 0.65 -16.22 -1.35
C LYS A 71 0.94 -16.62 -2.81
N ALA A 72 0.20 -16.07 -3.78
CA ALA A 72 0.37 -16.38 -5.20
C ALA A 72 1.80 -16.05 -5.69
N SER A 73 2.43 -15.04 -5.10
CA SER A 73 3.84 -14.69 -5.28
C SER A 73 4.82 -15.83 -4.99
N ARG A 74 4.55 -16.69 -4.01
CA ARG A 74 5.41 -17.83 -3.66
C ARG A 74 5.36 -18.93 -4.72
N HIS A 75 4.21 -19.11 -5.37
CA HIS A 75 4.05 -20.11 -6.45
C HIS A 75 4.80 -19.74 -7.73
N LEU A 76 5.21 -18.47 -7.87
CA LEU A 76 6.04 -18.02 -8.99
C LEU A 76 7.53 -18.36 -8.82
N GLY A 77 7.94 -18.90 -7.66
CA GLY A 77 9.32 -19.33 -7.42
C GLY A 77 10.35 -18.20 -7.36
N ASP A 78 9.93 -16.93 -7.25
CA ASP A 78 10.82 -15.77 -7.21
C ASP A 78 10.99 -15.23 -5.77
N PRO A 79 12.18 -15.40 -5.15
CA PRO A 79 12.43 -14.96 -3.77
C PRO A 79 12.43 -13.43 -3.60
N ARG A 80 12.67 -12.66 -4.66
CA ARG A 80 12.59 -11.19 -4.62
C ARG A 80 11.13 -10.76 -4.57
N LEU A 81 10.29 -11.41 -5.38
CA LEU A 81 8.87 -11.14 -5.44
C LEU A 81 8.13 -11.56 -4.16
N ASP A 82 8.49 -12.72 -3.57
CA ASP A 82 7.92 -13.17 -2.29
C ASP A 82 8.26 -12.19 -1.16
N ARG A 83 9.51 -11.71 -1.08
CA ARG A 83 9.92 -10.70 -0.08
C ARG A 83 9.16 -9.38 -0.22
N LEU A 84 9.02 -8.86 -1.44
CA LEU A 84 8.26 -7.63 -1.68
C LEU A 84 6.76 -7.83 -1.37
N SER A 85 6.22 -8.99 -1.73
CA SER A 85 4.84 -9.36 -1.41
C SER A 85 4.61 -9.48 0.10
N ALA A 86 5.55 -10.06 0.85
CA ALA A 86 5.48 -10.16 2.30
C ALA A 86 5.56 -8.77 2.95
N PHE A 87 6.47 -7.92 2.48
CA PHE A 87 6.53 -6.53 2.94
C PHE A 87 5.21 -5.81 2.69
N LEU A 88 4.65 -5.85 1.47
CA LEU A 88 3.40 -5.17 1.13
C LEU A 88 2.20 -5.69 1.93
N ARG A 89 2.17 -6.99 2.26
CA ARG A 89 1.15 -7.61 3.11
C ARG A 89 1.15 -7.07 4.54
N VAL A 90 2.30 -6.67 5.06
CA VAL A 90 2.42 -6.11 6.42
C VAL A 90 2.31 -4.59 6.39
N PHE A 91 3.00 -3.95 5.45
CA PHE A 91 3.07 -2.50 5.33
C PHE A 91 1.69 -1.87 5.12
N ASN A 92 0.89 -2.41 4.18
CA ASN A 92 -0.43 -1.85 3.87
C ASN A 92 -1.37 -1.82 5.09
N PRO A 93 -1.64 -2.94 5.80
CA PRO A 93 -2.53 -2.91 6.96
C PRO A 93 -1.94 -2.09 8.11
N VAL A 94 -0.62 -2.11 8.34
CA VAL A 94 0.01 -1.27 9.38
C VAL A 94 -0.22 0.22 9.09
N LEU A 95 -0.01 0.66 7.85
CA LEU A 95 -0.25 2.06 7.47
C LEU A 95 -1.72 2.44 7.64
N VAL A 96 -2.65 1.56 7.26
CA VAL A 96 -4.10 1.78 7.47
C VAL A 96 -4.42 1.89 8.96
N LEU A 97 -3.88 1.02 9.80
CA LEU A 97 -4.11 1.06 11.25
C LEU A 97 -3.56 2.34 11.89
N ILE A 98 -2.39 2.82 11.45
CA ILE A 98 -1.83 4.10 11.92
C ILE A 98 -2.76 5.25 11.57
N VAL A 99 -3.25 5.31 10.33
CA VAL A 99 -4.18 6.37 9.89
C VAL A 99 -5.49 6.29 10.69
N LEU A 100 -6.05 5.09 10.89
CA LEU A 100 -7.27 4.92 11.70
C LEU A 100 -7.04 5.33 13.15
N ALA A 101 -5.90 4.98 13.75
CA ALA A 101 -5.55 5.41 15.10
C ALA A 101 -5.47 6.95 15.21
N GLN A 102 -4.91 7.61 14.20
CA GLN A 102 -4.89 9.08 14.13
C GLN A 102 -6.30 9.66 14.01
N MET A 103 -7.18 9.05 13.21
CA MET A 103 -8.57 9.49 13.09
C MET A 103 -9.33 9.31 14.42
N MET A 104 -9.14 8.19 15.13
CA MET A 104 -9.73 7.99 16.45
C MET A 104 -9.20 8.99 17.47
N TRP A 105 -7.90 9.28 17.46
CA TRP A 105 -7.31 10.34 18.28
C TRP A 105 -7.85 11.73 17.94
N TRP A 106 -8.39 11.93 16.74
CA TRP A 106 -9.05 13.18 16.38
C TRP A 106 -10.44 13.32 17.01
N LEU A 107 -11.11 12.20 17.30
CA LEU A 107 -12.47 12.14 17.85
C LEU A 107 -12.52 12.17 19.39
N LEU A 108 -11.40 11.86 20.05
CA LEU A 108 -11.21 11.94 21.51
C LEU A 108 -10.67 13.31 21.91
#